data_AF-A0A0P7UD37-F1
#
_entry.id   AF-A0A0P7UD37-F1
#
_cell.length_a   1.000
_cell.length_b   1.000
_cell.length_c   1.000
_cell.angle_alpha   90.00
_cell.angle_beta   90.00
_cell.angle_gamma   90.00
#
_symmetry.space_group_name_H-M   'P 1'
#
loop_
_entity.id
_entity.type
_entity.pdbx_description
1 polymer ?
#
loop_
_entity_poly.entity_id
_entity_poly.type
_entity_poly.pdbx_seq_one_letter_code
_entity_poly.pdbx_strand_id
1 'polypeptide(L)'
;MVGLLLIGVAAWGKGFGIVSSIHIIGGVIAVGVFLLLIAVVGLIGALNHHQYMVILLLVFLFQFGVSCSCLAMNREQQENVLNATWGIMSNKTKMNLEKNLDCCGLFNLTEGYAQYLSDLKYCPADCKGKNVCKTCGLKMLEHSAEALKILGGVGLFFSFTEILGVWLAARYRNQKDPRANPSAFL
;
A
#
# COMPACT_ATOMS: atom_id res chain seq x y z
N MET A 1 4.14 -6.50 -15.09
CA MET A 1 3.04 -7.48 -15.06
C MET A 1 2.01 -7.15 -13.98
N VAL A 2 2.39 -7.10 -12.69
CA VAL A 2 1.45 -6.81 -11.57
C VAL A 2 0.76 -5.45 -11.72
N GLY A 3 1.47 -4.38 -12.06
CA GLY A 3 0.86 -3.05 -12.30
C GLY A 3 -0.18 -3.05 -13.43
N LEU A 4 0.09 -3.74 -14.54
CA LEU A 4 -0.85 -3.88 -15.66
C LEU A 4 -2.10 -4.66 -15.26
N LEU A 5 -1.95 -5.71 -14.45
CA LEU A 5 -3.08 -6.47 -13.91
C LEU A 5 -3.95 -5.62 -12.98
N LEU A 6 -3.35 -4.83 -12.08
CA LEU A 6 -4.10 -3.93 -11.19
C LEU A 6 -4.90 -2.89 -11.97
N ILE A 7 -4.29 -2.26 -12.99
CA ILE A 7 -4.99 -1.32 -13.87
C ILE A 7 -6.11 -2.02 -14.63
N GLY A 8 -5.84 -3.20 -15.21
CA GLY A 8 -6.80 -3.98 -15.99
C GLY A 8 -8.02 -4.42 -15.19
N VAL A 9 -7.81 -4.99 -13.99
CA VAL A 9 -8.90 -5.42 -13.10
C VAL A 9 -9.71 -4.23 -12.59
N ALA A 10 -9.06 -3.11 -12.24
CA ALA A 10 -9.76 -1.91 -11.81
C ALA A 10 -10.59 -1.27 -12.93
N ALA A 11 -10.05 -1.22 -14.16
CA ALA A 11 -10.77 -0.72 -15.34
C ALA A 11 -11.94 -1.63 -15.71
N TRP A 12 -11.74 -2.94 -15.66
CA TRP A 12 -12.78 -3.95 -15.91
C TRP A 12 -13.89 -3.88 -14.85
N GLY A 13 -13.55 -3.79 -13.56
CA GLY A 13 -14.51 -3.66 -12.46
C GLY A 13 -15.36 -2.37 -12.53
N LYS A 14 -14.79 -1.27 -13.05
CA LYS A 14 -15.53 -0.05 -13.35
C LYS A 14 -16.54 -0.25 -14.50
N GLY A 15 -16.16 -0.98 -15.54
CA GLY A 15 -17.01 -1.24 -16.71
C GLY A 15 -18.27 -2.06 -16.41
N PHE A 16 -18.21 -2.96 -15.42
CA PHE A 16 -19.36 -3.78 -15.00
C PHE A 16 -20.18 -3.18 -13.85
N GLY A 17 -19.80 -2.02 -13.32
CA GLY A 17 -20.54 -1.37 -12.22
C GLY A 17 -20.49 -2.13 -10.88
N ILE A 18 -19.59 -3.12 -10.73
CA ILE A 18 -19.49 -3.97 -9.53
C ILE A 18 -18.89 -3.20 -8.34
N VAL A 19 -18.08 -2.16 -8.60
CA VAL A 19 -17.47 -1.30 -7.56
C VAL A 19 -18.00 0.13 -7.72
N SER A 20 -18.84 0.57 -6.78
CA SER A 20 -19.55 1.85 -6.88
C SER A 20 -18.75 3.10 -6.45
N SER A 21 -17.55 2.94 -5.89
CA SER A 21 -16.75 4.07 -5.38
C SER A 21 -15.61 4.45 -6.30
N ILE A 22 -15.77 5.58 -7.01
CA ILE A 22 -14.77 6.19 -7.90
C ILE A 22 -13.42 6.41 -7.18
N HIS A 23 -13.43 6.67 -5.87
CA HIS A 23 -12.23 6.93 -5.08
C HIS A 23 -11.37 5.67 -4.88
N ILE A 24 -12.00 4.52 -4.63
CA ILE A 24 -11.28 3.26 -4.40
C ILE A 24 -10.64 2.78 -5.71
N ILE A 25 -11.39 2.88 -6.81
CA ILE A 25 -10.90 2.54 -8.15
C ILE A 25 -9.73 3.46 -8.56
N GLY A 26 -9.86 4.77 -8.32
CA GLY A 26 -8.81 5.74 -8.59
C GLY A 26 -7.51 5.41 -7.83
N GLY A 27 -7.61 5.00 -6.57
CA GLY A 27 -6.47 4.56 -5.77
C GLY A 27 -5.75 3.34 -6.37
N VAL A 28 -6.50 2.29 -6.72
CA VAL A 28 -5.90 1.06 -7.30
C VAL A 28 -5.21 1.34 -8.63
N ILE A 29 -5.81 2.18 -9.50
CA ILE A 29 -5.20 2.57 -10.77
C ILE A 29 -3.92 3.39 -10.55
N ALA A 30 -3.94 4.36 -9.63
CA ALA A 30 -2.77 5.19 -9.31
C ALA A 30 -1.60 4.33 -8.82
N VAL A 31 -1.86 3.37 -7.93
CA VAL A 31 -0.86 2.40 -7.46
C VAL A 31 -0.34 1.56 -8.64
N GLY A 32 -1.22 1.07 -9.51
CA GLY A 32 -0.84 0.29 -10.68
C GLY A 32 0.10 1.04 -11.65
N VAL A 33 -0.18 2.32 -11.92
CA VAL A 33 0.67 3.19 -12.77
C VAL A 33 2.02 3.43 -12.12
N PHE A 34 2.05 3.74 -10.82
CA PHE A 34 3.29 3.96 -10.09
C PHE A 34 4.19 2.71 -10.10
N LEU A 35 3.62 1.53 -9.90
CA LEU A 35 4.35 0.26 -9.99
C LEU A 35 4.89 -0.02 -11.40
N LEU A 36 4.16 0.42 -12.45
CA LEU A 36 4.63 0.30 -13.82
C LEU A 36 5.85 1.19 -14.06
N LEU A 37 5.84 2.43 -13.58
CA LEU A 37 6.98 3.35 -13.69
C LEU A 37 8.22 2.81 -12.96
N ILE A 38 8.06 2.28 -11.74
CA ILE A 38 9.16 1.63 -11.01
C ILE A 38 9.70 0.44 -11.80
N ALA A 39 8.84 -0.39 -12.38
CA ALA A 39 9.25 -1.53 -13.18
C ALA A 39 10.03 -1.10 -14.44
N VAL A 40 9.65 0.00 -15.10
CA VAL A 40 10.37 0.56 -16.25
C VAL A 40 11.75 1.07 -15.83
N VAL A 41 11.84 1.80 -14.70
CA VAL A 41 13.12 2.25 -14.15
C VAL A 41 14.02 1.07 -13.79
N GLY A 42 13.46 0.02 -13.17
CA GLY A 42 14.19 -1.19 -12.85
C GLY A 42 14.70 -1.94 -14.09
N LEU A 43 13.88 -2.03 -15.14
CA LEU A 43 14.26 -2.63 -16.42
C LEU A 43 15.39 -1.84 -17.10
N ILE A 44 15.28 -0.51 -17.16
CA ILE A 44 16.34 0.35 -17.70
C ILE A 44 17.61 0.23 -16.86
N GLY A 45 17.48 0.13 -15.54
CA GLY A 45 18.60 -0.05 -14.62
C GLY A 45 19.35 -1.38 -14.80
N ALA A 46 18.65 -2.44 -15.20
CA ALA A 46 19.27 -3.71 -15.58
C ALA A 46 20.08 -3.61 -16.89
N LEU A 47 19.73 -2.68 -17.79
CA LEU A 47 20.35 -2.51 -19.10
C LEU A 47 21.53 -1.51 -19.11
N ASN A 48 21.56 -0.49 -18.23
CA ASN A 48 22.53 0.63 -18.29
C ASN A 48 23.54 0.74 -17.10
N HIS A 49 24.63 1.50 -17.28
CA HIS A 49 25.85 1.56 -16.43
C HIS A 49 25.67 2.03 -14.96
N HIS A 50 26.43 1.40 -14.04
CA HIS A 50 26.68 1.62 -12.58
C HIS A 50 25.69 2.39 -11.68
N GLN A 51 25.21 3.58 -12.07
CA GLN A 51 24.43 4.46 -11.20
C GLN A 51 23.03 3.89 -10.87
N TYR A 52 22.50 3.02 -11.72
CA TYR A 52 21.16 2.46 -11.53
C TYR A 52 21.09 1.26 -10.57
N MET A 53 22.22 0.63 -10.24
CA MET A 53 22.25 -0.38 -9.17
C MET A 53 22.03 0.25 -7.79
N VAL A 54 22.44 1.51 -7.62
CA VAL A 54 22.17 2.28 -6.39
C VAL A 54 20.68 2.56 -6.24
N ILE A 55 19.98 2.87 -7.35
CA ILE A 55 18.53 3.11 -7.33
C ILE A 55 17.79 1.83 -6.92
N LEU A 56 18.12 0.68 -7.50
CA LEU A 56 17.53 -0.61 -7.12
C LEU A 56 17.81 -0.96 -5.65
N LEU A 57 19.02 -0.67 -5.16
CA LEU A 57 19.34 -0.87 -3.75
C LEU A 57 18.51 0.05 -2.82
N LEU A 58 18.27 1.30 -3.21
CA LEU A 58 17.43 2.22 -2.44
C LEU A 58 15.97 1.76 -2.44
N VAL A 59 15.42 1.33 -3.58
CA VAL A 59 14.06 0.77 -3.67
C VAL A 59 13.93 -0.45 -2.75
N PHE A 60 14.91 -1.36 -2.77
CA PHE A 60 14.98 -2.49 -1.85
C PHE A 60 14.92 -2.04 -0.38
N LEU A 61 15.74 -1.07 0.04
CA LEU A 61 15.78 -0.60 1.43
C LEU A 61 14.45 -0.01 1.88
N PHE A 62 13.81 0.81 1.03
CA PHE A 62 12.49 1.36 1.33
C PHE A 62 11.42 0.27 1.42
N GLN A 63 11.38 -0.64 0.45
CA GLN A 63 10.39 -1.71 0.43
C GLN A 63 10.57 -2.66 1.60
N PHE A 64 11.80 -3.05 1.90
CA PHE A 64 12.13 -3.89 3.05
C PHE A 64 11.72 -3.21 4.35
N GLY A 65 12.05 -1.93 4.52
CA GLY A 65 11.70 -1.12 5.69
C GLY A 65 10.18 -1.00 5.89
N VAL A 66 9.43 -0.63 4.85
CA VAL A 66 7.96 -0.55 4.91
C VAL A 66 7.34 -1.92 5.20
N SER A 67 7.84 -2.98 4.56
CA SER A 67 7.33 -4.34 4.75
C SER A 67 7.52 -4.83 6.19
N CYS A 68 8.73 -4.65 6.74
CA CYS A 68 9.02 -4.93 8.14
C CYS A 68 8.16 -4.09 9.08
N SER A 69 7.93 -2.82 8.77
CA SER A 69 7.08 -1.93 9.56
C SER A 69 5.63 -2.41 9.57
N CYS A 70 5.08 -2.83 8.42
CA CYS A 70 3.74 -3.42 8.33
C CYS A 70 3.63 -4.72 9.13
N LEU A 71 4.66 -5.57 9.11
CA LEU A 71 4.68 -6.82 9.87
C LEU A 71 4.75 -6.60 11.38
N ALA A 72 5.52 -5.60 11.81
CA ALA A 72 5.77 -5.28 13.22
C ALA A 72 4.70 -4.37 13.85
N MET A 73 3.84 -3.75 13.03
CA MET A 73 2.84 -2.79 13.50
C MET A 73 1.87 -3.42 14.50
N ASN A 74 1.88 -2.90 15.73
CA ASN A 74 1.02 -3.36 16.81
C ASN A 74 -0.34 -2.63 16.82
N ARG A 75 -1.19 -2.98 17.79
CA ARG A 75 -2.54 -2.43 17.88
C ARG A 75 -2.57 -0.92 18.14
N GLU A 76 -1.75 -0.46 19.07
CA GLU A 76 -1.68 0.95 19.46
C GLU A 76 -1.24 1.84 18.30
N GLN A 77 -0.24 1.39 17.52
CA GLN A 77 0.20 2.10 16.33
C GLN A 77 -0.90 2.21 15.27
N GLN A 78 -1.71 1.16 15.09
CA GLN A 78 -2.86 1.20 14.17
C GLN A 78 -3.92 2.20 14.63
N GLU A 79 -4.23 2.22 15.92
CA GLU A 79 -5.20 3.17 16.52
C GLU A 79 -4.71 4.61 16.37
N ASN A 80 -3.43 4.88 16.60
CA ASN A 80 -2.83 6.20 16.42
C ASN A 80 -2.89 6.68 14.97
N VAL A 81 -2.59 5.80 14.01
CA VAL A 81 -2.70 6.11 12.57
C VAL A 81 -4.15 6.42 12.18
N LEU A 82 -5.11 5.64 12.69
CA LEU A 82 -6.53 5.88 12.44
C LEU A 82 -7.01 7.20 13.05
N ASN A 83 -6.56 7.53 14.26
CA ASN A 83 -6.92 8.79 14.92
C ASN A 83 -6.40 10.01 14.12
N ALA A 84 -5.12 9.98 13.74
CA ALA A 84 -4.52 11.01 12.90
C ALA A 84 -5.25 11.13 11.55
N THR A 85 -5.55 9.99 10.91
CA THR A 85 -6.23 9.94 9.61
C THR A 85 -7.66 10.46 9.71
N TRP A 86 -8.39 10.12 10.77
CA TRP A 86 -9.74 10.61 10.99
C TRP A 86 -9.77 12.13 11.19
N GLY A 87 -8.76 12.70 11.87
CA GLY A 87 -8.63 14.15 12.05
C GLY A 87 -8.49 14.92 10.74
N ILE A 88 -7.74 14.38 9.78
CA ILE A 88 -7.52 15.02 8.47
C ILE A 88 -8.62 14.74 7.44
N MET A 89 -9.46 13.73 7.67
CA MET A 89 -10.54 13.36 6.74
C MET A 89 -11.67 14.40 6.72
N SER A 90 -12.12 14.75 5.53
CA SER A 90 -13.31 15.59 5.35
C SER A 90 -14.58 14.91 5.89
N ASN A 91 -15.55 15.70 6.35
CA ASN A 91 -16.83 15.19 6.84
C ASN A 91 -17.56 14.33 5.79
N LYS A 92 -17.48 14.67 4.50
CA LYS A 92 -18.06 13.86 3.42
C LYS A 92 -17.43 12.48 3.33
N THR A 93 -16.11 12.38 3.49
CA THR A 93 -15.39 11.11 3.47
C THR A 93 -15.78 10.26 4.68
N LYS A 94 -15.86 10.86 5.87
CA LYS A 94 -16.31 10.20 7.10
C LYS A 94 -17.72 9.63 6.94
N MET A 95 -18.66 10.45 6.50
CA MET A 95 -20.06 10.04 6.27
C MET A 95 -20.19 8.90 5.25
N ASN A 96 -19.43 8.95 4.15
CA ASN A 96 -19.42 7.86 3.16
C ASN A 96 -18.86 6.56 3.76
N LEU A 97 -17.82 6.67 4.58
CA LEU A 97 -17.21 5.53 5.25
C LEU A 97 -18.17 4.94 6.28
N GLU A 98 -18.79 5.77 7.11
CA GLU A 98 -19.84 5.39 8.08
C GLU A 98 -21.00 4.66 7.40
N LYS A 99 -21.48 5.17 6.27
CA LYS A 99 -22.54 4.52 5.48
C LYS A 99 -22.09 3.17 4.91
N ASN A 100 -20.92 3.11 4.29
CA ASN A 100 -20.45 1.90 3.60
C ASN A 100 -20.06 0.79 4.57
N LEU A 101 -19.50 1.17 5.72
CA LEU A 101 -19.10 0.24 6.77
C LEU A 101 -20.21 0.03 7.79
N ASP A 102 -21.36 0.68 7.69
CA ASP A 102 -22.46 0.61 8.66
C ASP A 102 -21.96 0.70 10.12
N CYS A 103 -21.29 1.82 10.41
CA CYS A 103 -20.65 2.18 11.68
C CYS A 103 -20.76 3.70 11.92
N CYS A 104 -20.57 4.18 13.15
CA CYS A 104 -20.59 5.63 13.44
C CYS A 104 -19.45 6.06 14.36
N GLY A 105 -18.77 7.15 13.99
CA GLY A 105 -17.66 7.73 14.75
C GLY A 105 -16.42 6.81 14.82
N LEU A 106 -15.25 7.39 15.11
CA LEU A 106 -14.01 6.62 15.14
C LEU A 106 -13.88 5.73 16.39
N PHE A 107 -13.75 6.35 17.56
CA PHE A 107 -13.64 5.68 18.86
C PHE A 107 -14.52 6.40 19.88
N ASN A 108 -15.12 5.64 20.79
CA ASN A 108 -15.86 6.17 21.93
C ASN A 108 -14.90 6.33 23.13
N LEU A 109 -13.91 7.20 22.99
CA LEU A 109 -12.92 7.50 24.02
C LEU A 109 -13.26 8.83 24.72
N THR A 110 -12.83 8.96 25.96
CA THR A 110 -12.99 10.18 26.76
C THR A 110 -12.30 11.38 26.11
N GLU A 111 -11.14 11.11 25.50
CA GLU A 111 -10.39 12.06 24.68
C GLU A 111 -11.04 12.16 23.29
N GLY A 112 -11.50 13.35 22.91
CA GLY A 112 -12.20 13.56 21.63
C GLY A 112 -13.70 13.20 21.65
N TYR A 113 -14.30 12.99 22.82
CA TYR A 113 -15.73 12.67 22.98
C TYR A 113 -16.67 13.67 22.26
N ALA A 114 -16.33 14.96 22.23
CA ALA A 114 -17.08 15.98 21.51
C ALA A 114 -17.11 15.74 19.99
N GLN A 115 -15.98 15.31 19.41
CA GLN A 115 -15.91 14.94 17.99
C GLN A 115 -16.72 13.67 17.73
N TYR A 116 -16.59 12.67 18.59
CA TYR A 116 -17.38 11.44 18.51
C TYR A 116 -18.89 11.71 18.54
N LEU A 117 -19.36 12.58 19.45
CA LEU A 117 -20.78 12.97 19.51
C LEU A 117 -21.25 13.70 18.25
N SER A 118 -20.40 14.56 17.68
CA SER A 118 -20.71 15.26 16.43
C SER A 118 -20.85 14.26 15.28
N ASP A 119 -19.89 13.35 15.13
CA ASP A 119 -19.90 12.29 14.12
C ASP A 119 -21.15 11.40 14.29
N LEU A 120 -21.45 10.98 15.52
CA LEU A 120 -22.66 10.21 15.85
C LEU A 120 -23.95 10.95 15.48
N LYS A 121 -24.03 12.27 15.74
CA LYS A 121 -25.22 13.09 15.45
C LYS A 121 -25.54 13.15 13.95
N TYR A 122 -24.52 13.29 13.11
CA TYR A 122 -24.68 13.38 11.65
C TYR A 122 -24.43 12.07 10.89
N CYS A 123 -24.16 10.97 11.60
CA CYS A 123 -23.91 9.67 11.00
C CYS A 123 -25.08 9.20 10.10
N PRO A 124 -24.82 8.88 8.82
CA PRO A 124 -25.82 8.43 7.86
C PRO A 124 -25.99 6.90 7.80
N ALA A 125 -25.34 6.15 8.68
CA ALA A 125 -25.37 4.69 8.69
C ALA A 125 -26.74 4.13 9.12
N ASP A 126 -27.14 3.00 8.54
CA ASP A 126 -28.44 2.37 8.79
C ASP A 126 -28.54 1.79 10.21
N CYS A 127 -27.42 1.37 10.78
CA CYS A 127 -27.29 0.86 12.14
C CYS A 127 -27.90 1.82 13.18
N LYS A 128 -27.77 3.13 12.98
CA LYS A 128 -28.20 4.18 13.94
C LYS A 128 -29.70 4.16 14.20
N GLY A 129 -30.50 3.82 13.18
CA GLY A 129 -31.96 3.78 13.30
C GLY A 129 -32.51 2.45 13.83
N LYS A 130 -31.68 1.41 13.89
CA LYS A 130 -32.14 0.03 14.14
C LYS A 130 -31.56 -0.59 15.42
N ASN A 131 -30.37 -0.20 15.88
CA ASN A 131 -29.66 -0.76 17.04
C ASN A 131 -28.55 0.18 17.59
N VAL A 132 -27.82 -0.25 18.63
CA VAL A 132 -26.56 0.39 19.05
C VAL A 132 -25.49 0.15 17.98
N CYS A 133 -25.06 1.22 17.31
CA CYS A 133 -24.07 1.12 16.25
C CYS A 133 -22.64 0.93 16.81
N LYS A 134 -21.85 0.06 16.19
CA LYS A 134 -20.41 -0.08 16.51
C LYS A 134 -19.64 1.12 15.99
N THR A 135 -18.49 1.42 16.61
CA THR A 135 -17.61 2.46 16.11
C THR A 135 -16.84 1.98 14.87
N CYS A 136 -16.58 2.91 13.95
CA CYS A 136 -15.84 2.62 12.72
C CYS A 136 -14.40 2.20 12.99
N GLY A 137 -13.77 2.76 14.02
CA GLY A 137 -12.42 2.38 14.42
C GLY A 137 -12.34 0.89 14.72
N LEU A 138 -13.27 0.33 15.50
CA LEU A 138 -13.30 -1.11 15.80
C LEU A 138 -13.46 -1.97 14.54
N LYS A 139 -14.34 -1.56 13.63
CA LYS A 139 -14.63 -2.31 12.39
C LYS A 139 -13.46 -2.27 11.40
N MET A 140 -12.82 -1.10 11.26
CA MET A 140 -11.61 -0.94 10.43
C MET A 140 -10.43 -1.75 10.98
N LEU A 141 -10.40 -1.91 12.29
CA LEU A 141 -9.34 -2.59 13.02
C LEU A 141 -9.55 -4.10 13.21
N GLU A 142 -10.70 -4.64 12.84
CA GLU A 142 -11.05 -6.05 13.02
C GLU A 142 -10.14 -6.96 12.19
N HIS A 143 -9.85 -6.57 10.94
CA HIS A 143 -8.99 -7.32 10.01
C HIS A 143 -7.70 -6.58 9.62
N SER A 144 -7.43 -5.42 10.22
CA SER A 144 -6.24 -4.60 9.88
C SER A 144 -4.94 -5.34 10.15
N ALA A 145 -4.83 -6.07 11.27
CA ALA A 145 -3.61 -6.76 11.66
C ALA A 145 -3.28 -7.91 10.70
N GLU A 146 -4.28 -8.67 10.26
CA GLU A 146 -4.10 -9.75 9.28
C GLU A 146 -3.71 -9.17 7.92
N ALA A 147 -4.42 -8.12 7.48
CA ALA A 147 -4.12 -7.43 6.23
C ALA A 147 -2.68 -6.85 6.22
N LEU A 148 -2.23 -6.24 7.31
CA LEU A 148 -0.87 -5.70 7.44
C LEU A 148 0.20 -6.80 7.44
N LYS A 149 -0.06 -7.94 8.09
CA LYS A 149 0.84 -9.11 8.03
C LYS A 149 0.95 -9.67 6.62
N ILE A 150 -0.18 -9.80 5.92
CA ILE A 150 -0.19 -10.25 4.52
C ILE A 150 0.57 -9.25 3.65
N LEU A 151 0.27 -7.96 3.77
CA LEU A 151 0.92 -6.91 2.99
C LEU A 151 2.43 -6.85 3.24
N GLY A 152 2.86 -6.90 4.51
CA GLY A 152 4.27 -6.94 4.86
C GLY A 152 4.95 -8.23 4.38
N GLY A 153 4.27 -9.38 4.43
CA GLY A 153 4.79 -10.64 3.90
C GLY A 153 4.99 -10.61 2.39
N VAL A 154 4.00 -10.09 1.65
CA VAL A 154 4.10 -9.90 0.19
C VAL A 154 5.24 -8.93 -0.16
N GLY A 155 5.34 -7.82 0.57
CA GLY A 155 6.42 -6.85 0.37
C GLY A 155 7.81 -7.43 0.64
N LEU A 156 7.96 -8.22 1.72
CA LEU A 156 9.19 -8.95 2.04
C LEU A 156 9.57 -9.95 0.93
N PHE A 157 8.60 -10.72 0.44
CA PHE A 157 8.83 -11.65 -0.67
C PHE A 157 9.41 -10.93 -1.90
N PHE A 158 8.81 -9.82 -2.30
CA PHE A 158 9.31 -9.03 -3.42
C PHE A 158 10.70 -8.45 -3.13
N SER A 159 10.97 -7.96 -1.91
CA SER A 159 12.30 -7.46 -1.53
C SER A 159 13.37 -8.55 -1.62
N PHE A 160 13.05 -9.80 -1.25
CA PHE A 160 13.97 -10.92 -1.43
C PHE A 160 14.24 -11.24 -2.91
N THR A 161 13.22 -11.16 -3.76
CA THR A 161 13.45 -11.33 -5.21
C THR A 161 14.28 -10.19 -5.81
N GLU A 162 14.15 -8.97 -5.29
CA GLU A 162 14.91 -7.81 -5.74
C GLU A 162 16.38 -7.90 -5.37
N ILE A 163 16.73 -8.34 -4.14
CA ILE A 163 18.13 -8.52 -3.75
C ILE A 163 18.81 -9.62 -4.58
N LEU A 164 18.09 -10.70 -4.92
CA LEU A 164 18.59 -11.72 -5.84
C LEU A 164 18.80 -11.15 -7.24
N GLY A 165 17.88 -10.30 -7.72
CA GLY A 165 18.01 -9.59 -8.99
C GLY A 165 19.24 -8.68 -9.02
N VAL A 166 19.47 -7.88 -7.97
CA VAL A 166 20.65 -7.02 -7.82
C VAL A 166 21.93 -7.85 -7.77
N TRP A 167 21.95 -8.95 -7.01
CA TRP A 167 23.11 -9.84 -6.92
C TRP A 167 23.43 -10.53 -8.25
N LEU A 168 22.42 -11.04 -8.96
CA LEU A 168 22.58 -11.64 -10.29
C LEU A 168 23.07 -10.61 -11.31
N ALA A 169 22.54 -9.38 -11.28
CA ALA A 169 22.99 -8.29 -12.14
C ALA A 169 24.45 -7.90 -11.85
N ALA A 170 24.85 -7.85 -10.58
CA ALA A 170 26.23 -7.61 -10.17
C ALA A 170 27.15 -8.74 -10.65
N ARG A 171 26.75 -9.99 -10.47
CA ARG A 171 27.51 -11.18 -10.91
C ARG A 171 27.63 -11.24 -12.43
N TYR A 172 26.54 -11.01 -13.17
CA TYR A 172 26.53 -11.00 -14.63
C TYR A 172 27.47 -9.92 -15.18
N ARG A 173 27.50 -8.73 -14.56
CA ARG A 173 28.48 -7.68 -14.88
C ARG A 173 29.91 -8.09 -14.57
N ASN A 174 30.15 -8.70 -13.41
CA ASN A 174 31.47 -9.20 -13.03
C ASN A 174 31.92 -10.42 -13.87
N GLN A 175 31.06 -10.96 -14.75
CA GLN A 175 31.33 -12.11 -15.60
C GLN A 175 31.59 -11.77 -17.09
N LYS A 176 31.70 -10.50 -17.50
CA LYS A 176 32.20 -10.08 -18.83
C LYS A 176 33.28 -9.00 -18.66
N ASP A 177 34.51 -9.14 -19.18
CA ASP A 177 34.93 -9.67 -20.49
C ASP A 177 36.30 -10.43 -20.44
N PRO A 178 36.39 -11.75 -20.74
CA PRO A 178 37.67 -12.44 -20.92
C PRO A 178 38.36 -12.10 -22.27
N ARG A 179 37.75 -11.32 -23.17
CA ARG A 179 38.40 -10.80 -24.39
C ARG A 179 39.13 -9.47 -24.19
N ALA A 180 39.07 -8.88 -22.99
CA ALA A 180 39.83 -7.68 -22.64
C ALA A 180 41.24 -8.00 -22.08
N ASN A 181 41.81 -9.16 -22.43
CA ASN A 181 43.24 -9.40 -22.24
C ASN A 181 43.94 -9.11 -23.58
N PRO A 182 44.57 -7.93 -23.77
CA PRO A 182 45.30 -7.62 -25.00
C PRO A 182 46.50 -8.55 -25.25
N SER A 183 46.85 -9.41 -24.29
CA SER A 183 47.92 -10.42 -24.36
C SER A 183 47.49 -11.77 -24.95
N ALA A 184 46.29 -11.90 -25.54
CA ALA A 184 45.86 -13.11 -26.25
C ALA A 184 45.91 -12.99 -27.79
N PHE A 185 46.40 -11.87 -28.31
CA PHE A 185 46.53 -11.61 -29.76
C PHE A 185 47.89 -11.01 -30.16
N LEU A 186 48.96 -11.25 -29.40
CA LEU A 186 50.36 -11.13 -29.83
C LEU A 186 51.28 -11.79 -28.79
#